data_AF-J3LHN3-F1
#
_entry.id   AF-J3LHN3-F1
#
_cell.length_a   1.000
_cell.length_b   1.000
_cell.length_c   1.000
_cell.angle_alpha   90.00
_cell.angle_beta   90.00
_cell.angle_gamma   90.00
#
_symmetry.space_group_name_H-M   'P 1'
#
loop_
_entity.id
_entity.type
_entity.pdbx_description
1 polymer ?
#
loop_
_entity_poly.entity_id
_entity_poly.type
_entity_poly.pdbx_seq_one_letter_code
_entity_poly.pdbx_strand_id
1 'polypeptide(L)'
;MGKQPVIIVLLSCCLLAVAAAAAAAAAAPSSAAGHDEEADEGMSTYIVHVMPAHAPLRGARVRLARTHYSSFVRELLPPHIARPAPRLLYSYAHAMTGFAARLTAQQAAHLAAQPSIAAVVRGTVYKLHTTLSSTFLHLSPSSGLQAESNGATDAVIAVLDTGIYPKDRASFAPLPSLPPTPPPTFRGGCVSGPNFDARVYCNNKLVGAKMFYRGYEFAKGPMNETVESKSPLDTDGHGTHCASIAAGSPVPDANLLGFATGVAKGTAPAARIAVRMLHR
;
A
#
# COMPACT_ATOMS: atom_id res chain seq x y z
N MET A 1 -58.59 1.85 -4.83
CA MET A 1 -58.05 0.47 -4.76
C MET A 1 -56.69 0.55 -4.10
N GLY A 2 -56.66 0.38 -2.77
CA GLY A 2 -55.46 0.53 -1.95
C GLY A 2 -54.60 -0.73 -1.99
N LYS A 3 -53.28 -0.54 -1.95
CA LYS A 3 -52.31 -1.60 -1.65
C LYS A 3 -51.73 -1.32 -0.27
N GLN A 4 -52.07 -2.20 0.67
CA GLN A 4 -51.48 -2.25 2.01
C GLN A 4 -50.04 -2.77 1.94
N PRO A 5 -49.14 -2.30 2.82
CA PRO A 5 -47.84 -2.94 3.01
C PRO A 5 -47.96 -4.15 3.94
N VAL A 6 -47.38 -5.26 3.51
CA VAL A 6 -47.25 -6.50 4.30
C VAL A 6 -46.17 -6.29 5.36
N ILE A 7 -46.59 -6.24 6.62
CA ILE A 7 -45.72 -6.25 7.80
C ILE A 7 -45.46 -7.72 8.17
N ILE A 8 -44.24 -8.22 7.91
CA ILE A 8 -43.80 -9.52 8.41
C ILE A 8 -43.19 -9.28 9.80
N VAL A 9 -43.95 -9.68 10.83
CA VAL A 9 -43.48 -9.82 12.20
C VAL A 9 -42.75 -11.16 12.31
N LEU A 10 -41.45 -11.13 12.60
CA LEU A 10 -40.72 -12.30 13.11
C LEU A 10 -40.15 -11.94 14.47
N LEU A 11 -40.90 -12.34 15.49
CA LEU A 11 -40.55 -12.27 16.90
C LEU A 11 -39.93 -13.61 17.32
N SER A 12 -38.92 -13.53 18.19
CA SER A 12 -38.45 -14.58 19.10
C SER A 12 -37.42 -15.60 18.57
N CYS A 13 -36.17 -15.42 18.98
CA CYS A 13 -35.47 -16.45 19.78
C CYS A 13 -34.26 -15.80 20.50
N CYS A 14 -34.48 -15.39 21.74
CA CYS A 14 -33.41 -15.20 22.71
C CYS A 14 -33.12 -16.53 23.40
N LEU A 15 -31.85 -16.70 23.79
CA LEU A 15 -31.29 -17.52 24.88
C LEU A 15 -30.45 -18.76 24.49
N LEU A 16 -29.30 -18.82 25.17
CA LEU A 16 -28.29 -19.87 25.31
C LEU A 16 -27.22 -19.85 24.19
N ALA A 17 -25.93 -19.61 24.43
CA ALA A 17 -25.12 -20.04 25.57
C ALA A 17 -24.02 -19.03 25.96
N VAL A 18 -23.80 -18.94 27.27
CA VAL A 18 -22.65 -18.31 27.93
C VAL A 18 -21.74 -19.43 28.46
N ALA A 19 -20.43 -19.16 28.41
CA ALA A 19 -19.32 -19.71 29.21
C ALA A 19 -18.40 -20.81 28.64
N ALA A 20 -17.12 -20.59 28.99
CA ALA A 20 -15.94 -21.47 28.99
C ALA A 20 -15.16 -21.57 27.66
N ALA A 21 -13.83 -21.40 27.59
CA ALA A 21 -12.81 -21.19 28.62
C ALA A 21 -11.58 -20.49 28.01
N ALA A 22 -10.88 -19.73 28.86
CA ALA A 22 -9.53 -19.28 28.61
C ALA A 22 -8.57 -20.47 28.53
N ALA A 23 -7.73 -20.50 27.49
CA ALA A 23 -6.50 -21.28 27.48
C ALA A 23 -5.36 -20.35 27.05
N ALA A 24 -4.73 -19.74 28.05
CA ALA A 24 -3.43 -19.13 27.90
C ALA A 24 -2.39 -20.25 27.76
N ALA A 25 -1.91 -20.49 26.53
CA ALA A 25 -0.73 -21.31 26.33
C ALA A 25 0.50 -20.40 26.45
N ALA A 26 1.17 -20.51 27.61
CA ALA A 26 2.51 -19.98 27.80
C ALA A 26 3.49 -20.73 26.90
N ALA A 27 4.02 -20.06 25.87
CA ALA A 27 5.18 -20.54 25.14
C ALA A 27 6.43 -19.88 25.75
N ALA A 28 7.25 -20.68 26.45
CA ALA A 28 8.57 -20.29 26.90
C ALA A 28 9.51 -20.04 25.70
N PRO A 29 10.49 -19.13 25.80
CA PRO A 29 11.38 -18.81 24.69
C PRO A 29 12.45 -19.89 24.51
N SER A 30 12.51 -20.49 23.33
CA SER A 30 13.65 -21.30 22.89
C SER A 30 14.78 -20.38 22.44
N SER A 31 15.92 -20.47 23.13
CA SER A 31 17.17 -19.81 22.78
C SER A 31 17.72 -20.32 21.45
N ALA A 32 17.83 -19.44 20.46
CA ALA A 32 18.76 -19.58 19.36
C ALA A 32 19.65 -18.33 19.37
N ALA A 33 20.85 -18.49 19.93
CA ALA A 33 21.88 -17.47 19.96
C ALA A 33 22.51 -17.32 18.56
N GLY A 34 22.86 -16.09 18.18
CA GLY A 34 23.87 -15.79 17.17
C GLY A 34 23.43 -14.89 16.01
N HIS A 35 23.27 -13.59 16.27
CA HIS A 35 24.18 -12.52 15.79
C HIS A 35 23.51 -11.15 15.98
N ASP A 36 23.68 -10.60 17.18
CA ASP A 36 23.74 -9.15 17.44
C ASP A 36 25.15 -8.70 16.95
N GLU A 37 25.48 -7.52 16.42
CA GLU A 37 25.10 -6.11 16.61
C GLU A 37 25.54 -5.37 15.30
N GLU A 38 25.02 -4.22 14.87
CA GLU A 38 24.96 -2.94 15.58
C GLU A 38 23.92 -2.02 14.88
N ALA A 39 22.74 -1.86 15.49
CA ALA A 39 21.67 -1.00 14.99
C ALA A 39 21.06 -0.21 16.14
N ASP A 40 21.48 1.05 16.34
CA ASP A 40 20.86 2.08 17.20
C ASP A 40 19.87 1.51 18.23
N GLU A 41 20.42 0.83 19.24
CA GLU A 41 19.68 -0.13 20.07
C GLU A 41 18.50 0.55 20.76
N GLY A 42 17.28 0.18 20.36
CA GLY A 42 16.04 0.54 21.06
C GLY A 42 15.09 1.46 20.31
N MET A 43 15.42 1.96 19.13
CA MET A 43 14.43 2.63 18.28
C MET A 43 13.62 1.63 17.45
N SER A 44 12.36 1.95 17.17
CA SER A 44 11.50 1.21 16.24
C SER A 44 10.67 2.17 15.40
N THR A 45 10.13 1.70 14.27
CA THR A 45 9.19 2.50 13.47
C THR A 45 7.82 2.42 14.11
N TYR A 46 7.20 3.57 14.33
CA TYR A 46 5.82 3.68 14.78
C TYR A 46 5.02 4.54 13.81
N ILE A 47 3.76 4.15 13.62
CA ILE A 47 2.72 4.93 12.95
C ILE A 47 1.95 5.66 14.05
N VAL A 48 2.01 6.99 14.03
CA VAL A 48 1.36 7.86 15.01
C VAL A 48 0.17 8.53 14.35
N HIS A 49 -1.02 8.24 14.84
CA HIS A 49 -2.27 8.87 14.43
C HIS A 49 -2.49 10.11 15.32
N VAL A 50 -2.61 11.27 14.69
CA VAL A 50 -2.81 12.54 15.38
C VAL A 50 -4.28 12.93 15.28
N MET A 51 -4.86 13.38 16.40
CA MET A 51 -6.24 13.84 16.44
C MET A 51 -6.47 14.95 15.41
N PRO A 52 -7.60 14.97 14.67
CA PRO A 52 -7.82 15.93 13.59
C PRO A 52 -7.65 17.40 14.01
N ALA A 53 -8.02 17.75 15.24
CA ALA A 53 -7.88 19.09 15.80
C ALA A 53 -6.41 19.58 15.93
N HIS A 54 -5.46 18.65 15.96
CA HIS A 54 -4.02 18.93 16.07
C HIS A 54 -3.25 18.58 14.79
N ALA A 55 -3.96 18.25 13.71
CA ALA A 55 -3.37 17.96 12.42
C ALA A 55 -3.25 19.23 11.56
N PRO A 56 -2.28 19.31 10.64
CA PRO A 56 -2.26 20.35 9.62
C PRO A 56 -3.58 20.36 8.83
N LEU A 57 -3.98 21.54 8.36
CA LEU A 57 -5.17 21.71 7.53
C LEU A 57 -5.18 20.71 6.35
N ARG A 58 -6.35 20.13 6.07
CA ARG A 58 -6.56 19.23 4.93
C ARG A 58 -6.13 19.95 3.65
N GLY A 59 -5.24 19.32 2.89
CA GLY A 59 -4.68 19.89 1.66
C GLY A 59 -3.37 20.65 1.84
N ALA A 60 -2.83 20.76 3.05
CA ALA A 60 -1.48 21.26 3.27
C ALA A 60 -0.46 20.45 2.44
N ARG A 61 0.50 21.15 1.82
CA ARG A 61 1.57 20.51 1.05
C ARG A 61 2.33 19.52 1.94
N VAL A 62 2.74 18.38 1.39
CA VAL A 62 3.47 17.31 2.12
C VAL A 62 4.68 17.85 2.90
N ARG A 63 5.41 18.83 2.34
CA ARG A 63 6.54 19.49 3.02
C ARG A 63 6.12 20.25 4.28
N LEU A 64 4.99 20.96 4.23
CA LEU A 64 4.45 21.71 5.37
C LEU A 64 4.00 20.74 6.46
N ALA A 65 3.32 19.65 6.09
CA ALA A 65 2.94 18.59 7.02
C ALA A 65 4.16 17.98 7.73
N ARG A 66 5.25 17.73 6.99
CA ARG A 66 6.49 17.19 7.57
C ARG A 66 7.11 18.14 8.59
N THR A 67 7.25 19.43 8.25
CA THR A 67 7.80 20.44 9.17
C THR A 67 6.92 20.59 10.41
N HIS A 68 5.59 20.67 10.22
CA HIS A 68 4.63 20.72 11.33
C HIS A 68 4.80 19.52 12.27
N TYR A 69 4.77 18.29 11.76
CA TYR A 69 4.90 17.10 12.60
C TYR A 69 6.29 16.97 13.25
N SER A 70 7.35 17.45 12.61
CA SER A 70 8.68 17.49 13.23
C SER A 70 8.72 18.44 14.42
N SER A 71 8.11 19.62 14.33
CA SER A 71 8.00 20.54 15.47
C SER A 71 7.07 19.98 16.55
N PHE A 72 5.90 19.48 16.15
CA PHE A 72 4.88 18.92 17.04
C PHE A 72 5.42 17.79 17.91
N VAL A 73 6.16 16.83 17.33
CA VAL A 73 6.77 15.74 18.10
C VAL A 73 7.85 16.24 19.06
N ARG A 74 8.65 17.23 18.66
CA ARG A 74 9.69 17.80 19.53
C ARG A 74 9.09 18.54 20.73
N GLU A 75 7.94 19.18 20.55
CA GLU A 75 7.22 19.88 21.63
C GLU A 75 6.57 18.91 22.61
N LEU A 76 6.01 17.80 22.11
CA LEU A 76 5.36 16.78 22.94
C LEU A 76 6.31 15.91 23.75
N LEU A 77 7.61 15.89 23.44
CA LEU A 77 8.57 15.04 24.15
C LEU A 77 9.36 15.83 25.19
N PRO A 78 9.26 15.46 26.48
CA PRO A 78 10.09 16.01 27.53
C PRO A 78 11.60 15.86 27.23
N PRO A 79 12.45 16.82 27.64
CA PRO A 79 13.88 16.81 27.33
C PRO A 79 14.61 15.52 27.71
N HIS A 80 14.18 14.86 28.80
CA HIS A 80 14.80 13.64 29.31
C HIS A 80 14.49 12.38 28.47
N ILE A 81 13.44 12.39 27.65
CA ILE A 81 13.12 11.31 26.71
C ILE A 81 13.28 11.72 25.23
N ALA A 82 13.60 12.98 24.95
CA ALA A 82 13.75 13.50 23.60
C ALA A 82 15.01 13.00 22.88
N ARG A 83 15.89 12.29 23.58
CA ARG A 83 17.10 11.65 23.02
C ARG A 83 16.94 10.12 23.01
N PRO A 84 17.36 9.43 21.93
CA PRO A 84 17.77 9.97 20.64
C PRO A 84 16.65 10.74 19.94
N ALA A 85 17.00 11.72 19.10
CA ALA A 85 16.01 12.60 18.47
C ALA A 85 15.08 11.81 17.53
N PRO A 86 13.75 11.98 17.63
CA PRO A 86 12.80 11.34 16.71
C PRO A 86 13.10 11.69 15.25
N ARG A 87 13.05 10.69 14.37
CA ARG A 87 13.24 10.89 12.93
C ARG A 87 11.96 10.60 12.18
N LEU A 88 11.35 11.64 11.60
CA LEU A 88 10.17 11.49 10.76
C LEU A 88 10.52 10.76 9.45
N LEU A 89 9.81 9.68 9.15
CA LEU A 89 9.96 8.91 7.91
C LEU A 89 8.97 9.41 6.85
N TYR A 90 7.69 9.49 7.23
CA TYR A 90 6.57 9.87 6.38
C TYR A 90 5.52 10.70 7.14
N SER A 91 4.69 11.45 6.42
CA SER A 91 3.58 12.23 6.96
C SER A 91 2.30 11.96 6.18
N TYR A 92 1.16 11.90 6.88
CA TYR A 92 -0.15 11.55 6.35
C TYR A 92 -1.15 12.68 6.62
N ALA A 93 -1.93 13.06 5.60
CA ALA A 93 -2.93 14.14 5.72
C ALA A 93 -4.25 13.87 4.99
N HIS A 94 -4.39 12.71 4.34
CA HIS A 94 -5.52 12.41 3.45
C HIS A 94 -6.40 11.28 4.02
N ALA A 95 -5.93 10.04 3.94
CA ALA A 95 -6.66 8.88 4.47
C ALA A 95 -6.63 8.82 6.01
N MET A 96 -5.59 9.40 6.60
CA MET A 96 -5.42 9.58 8.04
C MET A 96 -4.58 10.83 8.27
N THR A 97 -4.68 11.39 9.47
CA THR A 97 -3.81 12.46 9.96
C THR A 97 -2.75 11.87 10.88
N GLY A 98 -1.48 12.17 10.61
CA GLY A 98 -0.39 11.66 11.42
C GLY A 98 0.92 11.51 10.68
N PHE A 99 1.80 10.67 11.20
CA PHE A 99 3.14 10.46 10.65
C PHE A 99 3.69 9.08 11.03
N ALA A 100 4.68 8.62 10.28
CA ALA A 100 5.54 7.52 10.70
C ALA A 100 6.88 8.09 11.16
N ALA A 101 7.36 7.65 12.31
CA ALA A 101 8.62 8.10 12.89
C ALA A 101 9.40 6.94 13.49
N ARG A 102 10.73 7.12 13.55
CA ARG A 102 11.58 6.37 14.47
C ARG A 102 11.41 6.95 15.87
N LEU A 103 11.05 6.09 16.82
CA LEU A 103 10.88 6.43 18.22
C LEU A 103 11.45 5.31 19.09
N THR A 104 11.94 5.63 20.28
CA THR A 104 12.14 4.63 21.33
C THR A 104 10.80 4.13 21.87
N ALA A 105 10.78 2.97 22.52
CA ALA A 105 9.58 2.48 23.19
C ALA A 105 9.04 3.49 24.23
N GLN A 106 9.93 4.16 24.96
CA GLN A 106 9.57 5.18 25.94
C GLN A 106 8.95 6.43 25.27
N GLN A 107 9.52 6.91 24.16
CA GLN A 107 8.94 8.01 23.39
C GLN A 107 7.56 7.66 22.83
N ALA A 108 7.41 6.44 22.29
CA ALA A 108 6.14 5.95 21.76
C ALA A 108 5.06 5.86 22.84
N ALA A 109 5.40 5.31 24.01
CA ALA A 109 4.50 5.24 25.17
C ALA A 109 4.11 6.64 25.67
N HIS A 110 5.06 7.57 25.73
CA HIS A 110 4.77 8.95 26.11
C HIS A 110 3.81 9.63 25.13
N LEU A 111 4.05 9.50 23.82
CA LEU A 111 3.16 10.05 22.80
C LEU A 111 1.76 9.41 22.87
N ALA A 112 1.65 8.10 23.13
CA ALA A 112 0.36 7.43 23.24
C ALA A 112 -0.50 7.95 24.40
N ALA A 113 0.10 8.55 25.42
CA ALA A 113 -0.60 9.16 26.55
C ALA A 113 -1.02 10.62 26.30
N GLN A 114 -0.60 11.23 25.18
CA GLN A 114 -0.91 12.63 24.90
C GLN A 114 -2.34 12.79 24.35
N PRO A 115 -3.16 13.74 24.85
CA PRO A 115 -4.53 13.97 24.37
C PRO A 115 -4.63 14.30 22.88
N SER A 116 -3.55 14.84 22.30
CA SER A 116 -3.45 15.21 20.90
C SER A 116 -3.15 14.01 19.97
N ILE A 117 -2.84 12.84 20.54
CA ILE A 117 -2.51 11.61 19.82
C ILE A 117 -3.67 10.62 19.96
N ALA A 118 -4.17 10.14 18.82
CA ALA A 118 -5.27 9.19 18.76
C ALA A 118 -4.79 7.75 18.97
N ALA A 119 -3.65 7.39 18.39
CA ALA A 119 -3.07 6.06 18.50
C ALA A 119 -1.58 6.06 18.14
N VAL A 120 -0.82 5.13 18.72
CA VAL A 120 0.57 4.84 18.35
C VAL A 120 0.68 3.34 18.10
N VAL A 121 1.01 2.96 16.88
CA VAL A 121 1.07 1.56 16.44
C VAL A 121 2.48 1.22 15.98
N ARG A 122 3.06 0.12 16.49
CA ARG A 122 4.38 -0.33 16.04
C ARG A 122 4.30 -0.87 14.61
N GLY A 123 5.24 -0.47 13.76
CA GLY A 123 5.33 -0.95 12.38
C GLY A 123 5.69 -2.44 12.32
N THR A 124 5.16 -3.15 11.32
CA THR A 124 5.41 -4.58 11.09
C THR A 124 5.76 -4.82 9.63
N VAL A 125 6.65 -5.78 9.38
CA VAL A 125 6.99 -6.25 8.03
C VAL A 125 5.95 -7.27 7.59
N TYR A 126 5.40 -7.07 6.39
CA TYR A 126 4.40 -7.97 5.82
C TYR A 126 5.02 -8.89 4.78
N LYS A 127 4.48 -10.11 4.65
CA LYS A 127 4.85 -11.07 3.61
C LYS A 127 3.84 -10.99 2.46
N LEU A 128 4.33 -11.19 1.24
CA LEU A 128 3.47 -11.21 0.05
C LEU A 128 2.58 -12.46 0.08
N HIS A 129 1.32 -12.26 -0.26
CA HIS A 129 0.36 -13.34 -0.46
C HIS A 129 -0.42 -13.06 -1.74
N THR A 130 -0.33 -13.95 -2.73
CA THR A 130 -1.25 -13.96 -3.87
C THR A 130 -1.61 -15.38 -4.27
N THR A 131 -2.89 -15.60 -4.58
CA THR A 131 -3.40 -16.86 -5.18
C THR A 131 -4.30 -16.53 -6.37
N LEU A 132 -3.93 -17.11 -7.52
CA LEU A 132 -4.70 -17.40 -8.76
C LEU A 132 -5.39 -16.27 -9.57
N SER A 133 -5.60 -16.54 -10.87
CA SER A 133 -5.93 -15.60 -11.95
C SER A 133 -7.43 -15.57 -12.35
N SER A 134 -7.82 -14.58 -13.18
CA SER A 134 -9.21 -14.17 -13.42
C SER A 134 -9.96 -14.83 -14.60
N THR A 135 -9.43 -15.86 -15.25
CA THR A 135 -10.13 -16.54 -16.37
C THR A 135 -11.38 -17.31 -15.91
N PHE A 136 -11.49 -17.59 -14.61
CA PHE A 136 -12.65 -18.25 -14.00
C PHE A 136 -13.93 -17.39 -14.02
N LEU A 137 -13.83 -16.08 -14.25
CA LEU A 137 -14.93 -15.13 -13.97
C LEU A 137 -15.85 -14.81 -15.18
N HIS A 138 -15.73 -15.53 -16.30
CA HIS A 138 -16.57 -15.36 -17.51
C HIS A 138 -16.70 -13.90 -18.03
N LEU A 139 -15.66 -13.09 -17.89
CA LEU A 139 -15.67 -11.69 -18.33
C LEU A 139 -15.63 -11.56 -19.87
N SER A 140 -16.55 -10.80 -20.44
CA SER A 140 -16.67 -10.57 -21.89
C SER A 140 -16.66 -9.08 -22.25
N PRO A 141 -15.94 -8.66 -23.31
CA PRO A 141 -16.00 -7.27 -23.79
C PRO A 141 -17.34 -6.92 -24.45
N SER A 142 -18.16 -7.91 -24.84
CA SER A 142 -19.44 -7.69 -25.52
C SER A 142 -20.67 -7.79 -24.60
N SER A 143 -20.50 -8.22 -23.35
CA SER A 143 -21.60 -8.41 -22.40
C SER A 143 -21.12 -8.53 -20.95
N GLY A 144 -22.02 -8.29 -19.98
CA GLY A 144 -21.72 -8.36 -18.56
C GLY A 144 -20.83 -7.23 -18.05
N LEU A 145 -20.17 -7.45 -16.90
CA LEU A 145 -19.49 -6.40 -16.13
C LEU A 145 -18.46 -5.58 -16.93
N GLN A 146 -17.72 -6.22 -17.85
CA GLN A 146 -16.69 -5.52 -18.63
C GLN A 146 -17.29 -4.60 -19.71
N ALA A 147 -18.42 -4.97 -20.30
CA ALA A 147 -19.15 -4.11 -21.23
C ALA A 147 -19.86 -2.97 -20.47
N GLU A 148 -20.53 -3.27 -19.36
CA GLU A 148 -21.26 -2.30 -18.54
C GLU A 148 -20.34 -1.23 -17.92
N SER A 149 -19.10 -1.61 -17.56
CA SER A 149 -18.10 -0.69 -17.00
C SER A 149 -17.27 0.06 -18.05
N ASN A 150 -17.57 -0.10 -19.34
CA ASN A 150 -16.73 0.40 -20.44
C ASN A 150 -15.24 0.01 -20.27
N GLY A 151 -14.98 -1.19 -19.77
CA GLY A 151 -13.62 -1.68 -19.47
C GLY A 151 -12.86 -0.92 -18.37
N ALA A 152 -13.54 -0.08 -17.58
CA ALA A 152 -12.99 0.75 -16.51
C ALA A 152 -11.98 1.82 -16.99
N THR A 153 -12.24 2.46 -18.14
CA THR A 153 -11.39 3.50 -18.75
C THR A 153 -11.10 4.72 -17.87
N ASP A 154 -11.99 5.01 -16.92
CA ASP A 154 -11.91 6.11 -15.96
C ASP A 154 -11.39 5.67 -14.58
N ALA A 155 -10.97 4.42 -14.46
CA ALA A 155 -10.41 3.87 -13.23
C ALA A 155 -8.87 3.85 -13.25
N VAL A 156 -8.28 4.01 -12.07
CA VAL A 156 -6.86 3.75 -11.82
C VAL A 156 -6.75 2.69 -10.73
N ILE A 157 -6.20 1.52 -11.06
CA ILE A 157 -5.95 0.45 -10.11
C ILE A 157 -4.58 0.67 -9.47
N ALA A 158 -4.56 0.79 -8.15
CA ALA A 158 -3.34 0.89 -7.38
C ALA A 158 -2.82 -0.51 -7.00
N VAL A 159 -1.56 -0.80 -7.33
CA VAL A 159 -0.90 -2.07 -7.02
C VAL A 159 0.20 -1.80 -5.98
N LEU A 160 0.04 -2.35 -4.78
CA LEU A 160 1.00 -2.21 -3.68
C LEU A 160 1.78 -3.52 -3.58
N ASP A 161 2.99 -3.54 -4.12
CA ASP A 161 3.72 -4.79 -4.38
C ASP A 161 5.24 -4.53 -4.51
N THR A 162 6.00 -5.41 -5.17
CA THR A 162 7.45 -5.31 -5.41
C THR A 162 7.83 -4.35 -6.53
N GLY A 163 6.90 -3.54 -7.03
CA GLY A 163 7.17 -2.55 -8.09
C GLY A 163 6.58 -2.95 -9.44
N ILE A 164 7.13 -2.38 -10.51
CA ILE A 164 6.78 -2.74 -11.88
C ILE A 164 7.99 -2.76 -12.82
N TYR A 165 8.04 -3.73 -13.73
CA TYR A 165 9.00 -3.80 -14.83
C TYR A 165 8.28 -3.52 -16.17
N PRO A 166 8.26 -2.26 -16.66
CA PRO A 166 7.50 -1.90 -17.86
C PRO A 166 8.27 -2.01 -19.18
N LYS A 167 9.61 -2.10 -19.13
CA LYS A 167 10.47 -2.11 -20.32
C LYS A 167 10.14 -3.32 -21.22
N ASP A 168 9.82 -3.06 -22.48
CA ASP A 168 9.51 -4.07 -23.49
C ASP A 168 8.40 -5.05 -23.04
N ARG A 169 7.43 -4.56 -22.26
CA ARG A 169 6.26 -5.33 -21.80
C ARG A 169 4.99 -4.77 -22.42
N ALA A 170 4.48 -5.46 -23.43
CA ALA A 170 3.25 -5.10 -24.13
C ALA A 170 2.02 -4.98 -23.20
N SER A 171 2.00 -5.70 -22.07
CA SER A 171 0.95 -5.59 -21.05
C SER A 171 0.83 -4.20 -20.42
N PHE A 172 1.84 -3.33 -20.54
CA PHE A 172 1.80 -1.96 -20.02
C PHE A 172 1.85 -0.90 -21.12
N ALA A 173 1.62 -1.30 -22.38
CA ALA A 173 1.39 -0.38 -23.46
C ALA A 173 0.00 0.27 -23.34
N PRO A 174 -0.15 1.57 -23.68
CA PRO A 174 -1.46 2.22 -23.69
C PRO A 174 -2.35 1.66 -24.80
N LEU A 175 -3.61 1.38 -24.47
CA LEU A 175 -4.60 1.02 -25.48
C LEU A 175 -5.01 2.28 -26.26
N PRO A 176 -5.29 2.16 -27.58
CA PRO A 176 -5.82 3.27 -28.38
C PRO A 176 -7.14 3.83 -27.84
N SER A 177 -7.93 3.01 -27.14
CA SER A 177 -9.21 3.40 -26.55
C SER A 177 -9.09 4.21 -25.24
N LEU A 178 -7.89 4.33 -24.66
CA LEU A 178 -7.71 5.11 -23.43
C LEU A 178 -7.78 6.61 -23.73
N PRO A 179 -8.56 7.40 -22.97
CA PRO A 179 -8.53 8.85 -23.06
C PRO A 179 -7.10 9.37 -22.87
N PRO A 180 -6.64 10.44 -23.55
CA PRO A 180 -5.23 10.85 -23.54
C PRO A 180 -4.69 11.27 -22.16
N THR A 181 -5.57 11.60 -21.21
CA THR A 181 -5.19 12.06 -19.87
C THR A 181 -5.85 11.23 -18.77
N PRO A 182 -5.17 11.01 -17.62
CA PRO A 182 -5.75 10.33 -16.46
C PRO A 182 -7.03 11.00 -15.96
N PRO A 183 -7.88 10.26 -15.23
CA PRO A 183 -9.08 10.83 -14.61
C PRO A 183 -8.74 12.10 -13.82
N PRO A 184 -9.56 13.17 -13.90
CA PRO A 184 -9.25 14.45 -13.29
C PRO A 184 -9.22 14.40 -11.76
N THR A 185 -9.66 13.31 -11.14
CA THR A 185 -9.55 13.02 -9.70
C THR A 185 -8.20 12.41 -9.32
N PHE A 186 -7.46 11.85 -10.27
CA PHE A 186 -6.15 11.27 -10.02
C PHE A 186 -5.12 12.39 -9.76
N ARG A 187 -4.38 12.23 -8.66
CA ARG A 187 -3.31 13.16 -8.22
C ARG A 187 -1.96 12.45 -8.06
N GLY A 188 -1.88 11.20 -8.52
CA GLY A 188 -0.64 10.43 -8.51
C GLY A 188 0.31 10.87 -9.61
N GLY A 189 1.47 10.23 -9.65
CA GLY A 189 2.49 10.49 -10.66
C GLY A 189 3.66 9.55 -10.48
N CYS A 190 4.62 9.65 -11.40
CA CYS A 190 5.79 8.80 -11.43
C CYS A 190 7.03 9.49 -10.89
N VAL A 191 7.85 8.73 -10.17
CA VAL A 191 9.15 9.18 -9.70
C VAL A 191 10.23 8.42 -10.46
N SER A 192 11.25 9.13 -10.92
CA SER A 192 12.45 8.51 -11.47
C SER A 192 13.35 8.02 -10.34
N GLY A 193 14.14 7.00 -10.62
CA GLY A 193 15.16 6.46 -9.73
C GLY A 193 16.21 5.68 -10.52
N PRO A 194 17.16 5.01 -9.85
CA PRO A 194 18.14 4.16 -10.52
C PRO A 194 17.45 3.16 -11.45
N ASN A 195 17.88 3.11 -12.71
CA ASN A 195 17.34 2.19 -13.74
C ASN A 195 15.83 2.33 -14.02
N PHE A 196 15.18 3.41 -13.57
CA PHE A 196 13.78 3.72 -13.86
C PHE A 196 13.63 5.19 -14.25
N ASP A 197 13.47 5.47 -15.53
CA ASP A 197 13.11 6.80 -16.01
C ASP A 197 11.58 6.92 -16.16
N ALA A 198 10.97 7.69 -15.27
CA ALA A 198 9.54 7.97 -15.30
C ALA A 198 9.05 8.58 -16.63
N ARG A 199 9.90 9.32 -17.36
CA ARG A 199 9.52 9.93 -18.65
C ARG A 199 9.41 8.91 -19.77
N VAL A 200 10.18 7.83 -19.67
CA VAL A 200 10.20 6.75 -20.65
C VAL A 200 9.13 5.71 -20.31
N TYR A 201 9.01 5.37 -19.03
CA TYR A 201 8.20 4.23 -18.60
C TYR A 201 6.77 4.57 -18.23
N CYS A 202 6.49 5.79 -17.75
CA CYS A 202 5.12 6.18 -17.50
C CYS A 202 4.47 6.73 -18.75
N ASN A 203 3.24 6.29 -18.96
CA ASN A 203 2.48 6.56 -20.17
C ASN A 203 0.99 6.60 -19.79
N ASN A 204 0.11 6.57 -20.79
CA ASN A 204 -1.33 6.64 -20.56
C ASN A 204 -1.92 5.37 -19.91
N LYS A 205 -1.13 4.28 -19.79
CA LYS A 205 -1.45 3.03 -19.08
C LYS A 205 -0.88 3.03 -17.67
N LEU A 206 0.44 3.19 -17.52
CA LEU A 206 1.14 3.34 -16.25
C LEU A 206 1.21 4.81 -15.88
N VAL A 207 0.25 5.27 -15.09
CA VAL A 207 0.06 6.69 -14.74
C VAL A 207 0.69 7.07 -13.40
N GLY A 208 1.12 6.09 -12.61
CA GLY A 208 1.79 6.32 -11.34
C GLY A 208 2.80 5.23 -11.02
N ALA A 209 3.95 5.63 -10.53
CA ALA A 209 5.01 4.74 -10.09
C ALA A 209 5.72 5.41 -8.92
N LYS A 210 5.59 4.83 -7.72
CA LYS A 210 6.21 5.35 -6.50
C LYS A 210 6.86 4.23 -5.73
N MET A 211 7.75 4.63 -4.84
CA MET A 211 8.54 3.72 -4.01
C MET A 211 8.56 4.24 -2.56
N PHE A 212 8.49 3.32 -1.60
CA PHE A 212 8.61 3.61 -0.17
C PHE A 212 9.59 2.63 0.51
N TYR A 213 10.81 3.10 0.80
CA TYR A 213 11.89 2.24 1.34
C TYR A 213 12.45 2.68 2.70
N ARG A 214 12.18 3.92 3.14
CA ARG A 214 12.78 4.48 4.37
C ARG A 214 12.42 3.70 5.66
N GLY A 215 11.28 3.02 5.65
CA GLY A 215 10.87 2.15 6.76
C GLY A 215 11.65 0.83 6.77
N TYR A 216 11.86 0.25 5.59
CA TYR A 216 12.67 -0.96 5.41
C TYR A 216 14.13 -0.72 5.78
N GLU A 217 14.76 0.32 5.22
CA GLU A 217 16.17 0.63 5.50
C GLU A 217 16.44 0.85 6.99
N PHE A 218 15.42 1.28 7.72
CA PHE A 218 15.50 1.40 9.15
C PHE A 218 15.38 0.05 9.87
N ALA A 219 14.42 -0.79 9.47
CA ALA A 219 14.18 -2.07 10.13
C ALA A 219 15.25 -3.13 9.84
N LYS A 220 15.93 -3.03 8.69
CA LYS A 220 16.82 -4.07 8.16
C LYS A 220 18.21 -3.57 7.76
N GLY A 221 18.48 -2.27 7.92
CA GLY A 221 19.74 -1.66 7.48
C GLY A 221 19.69 -1.21 6.02
N PRO A 222 20.79 -0.63 5.49
CA PRO A 222 20.81 -0.08 4.14
C PRO A 222 20.43 -1.13 3.10
N MET A 223 19.62 -0.73 2.13
CA MET A 223 19.18 -1.61 1.06
C MET A 223 20.37 -2.04 0.20
N ASN A 224 20.42 -3.33 -0.15
CA ASN A 224 21.42 -3.84 -1.06
C ASN A 224 21.03 -3.50 -2.51
N GLU A 225 21.57 -2.40 -3.02
CA GLU A 225 21.27 -1.87 -4.36
C GLU A 225 21.79 -2.75 -5.52
N THR A 226 22.50 -3.85 -5.22
CA THR A 226 22.87 -4.87 -6.21
C THR A 226 21.75 -5.87 -6.50
N VAL A 227 20.79 -6.01 -5.57
CA VAL A 227 19.66 -6.97 -5.67
C VAL A 227 18.34 -6.24 -5.84
N GLU A 228 18.18 -5.10 -5.17
CA GLU A 228 16.96 -4.28 -5.20
C GLU A 228 17.28 -2.88 -5.70
N SER A 229 16.27 -2.15 -6.20
CA SER A 229 16.47 -0.79 -6.69
C SER A 229 15.77 0.22 -5.79
N LYS A 230 16.43 1.34 -5.50
CA LYS A 230 15.79 2.55 -4.91
C LYS A 230 14.90 3.29 -5.92
N SER A 231 14.17 2.55 -6.73
CA SER A 231 13.28 3.04 -7.78
C SER A 231 12.02 2.18 -7.85
N PRO A 232 10.93 2.62 -8.50
CA PRO A 232 9.74 1.78 -8.68
C PRO A 232 9.94 0.51 -9.53
N LEU A 233 11.16 0.24 -10.01
CA LEU A 233 11.49 -0.90 -10.84
C LEU A 233 11.37 -2.21 -10.04
N ASP A 234 10.61 -3.15 -10.59
CA ASP A 234 10.49 -4.50 -10.04
C ASP A 234 11.71 -5.35 -10.43
N THR A 235 12.42 -5.88 -9.42
CA THR A 235 13.51 -6.84 -9.60
C THR A 235 13.13 -8.27 -9.17
N ASP A 236 11.92 -8.46 -8.63
CA ASP A 236 11.41 -9.75 -8.16
C ASP A 236 10.43 -10.37 -9.18
N GLY A 237 9.56 -9.56 -9.76
CA GLY A 237 8.58 -9.95 -10.78
C GLY A 237 7.15 -10.10 -10.25
N HIS A 238 6.96 -10.26 -8.94
CA HIS A 238 5.63 -10.44 -8.34
C HIS A 238 4.72 -9.23 -8.61
N GLY A 239 5.20 -8.00 -8.43
CA GLY A 239 4.45 -6.78 -8.68
C GLY A 239 4.09 -6.59 -10.15
N THR A 240 5.02 -6.90 -11.07
CA THR A 240 4.77 -6.88 -12.51
C THR A 240 3.70 -7.89 -12.90
N HIS A 241 3.79 -9.10 -12.38
CA HIS A 241 2.81 -10.16 -12.63
C HIS A 241 1.43 -9.75 -12.11
N CYS A 242 1.33 -9.27 -10.87
CA CYS A 242 0.08 -8.81 -10.26
C CYS A 242 -0.54 -7.64 -11.03
N ALA A 243 0.26 -6.65 -11.44
CA ALA A 243 -0.21 -5.53 -12.23
C ALA A 243 -0.75 -5.97 -13.60
N SER A 244 -0.12 -6.98 -14.23
CA SER A 244 -0.58 -7.53 -15.51
C SER A 244 -1.90 -8.32 -15.37
N ILE A 245 -2.12 -9.01 -14.26
CA ILE A 245 -3.40 -9.69 -13.97
C ILE A 245 -4.51 -8.68 -13.69
N ALA A 246 -4.21 -7.62 -12.94
CA ALA A 246 -5.21 -6.61 -12.59
C ALA A 246 -5.67 -5.85 -13.83
N ALA A 247 -4.71 -5.33 -14.60
CA ALA A 247 -5.01 -4.40 -15.69
C ALA A 247 -3.98 -4.49 -16.83
N GLY A 248 -3.43 -5.65 -17.16
CA GLY A 248 -2.61 -5.79 -18.36
C GLY A 248 -3.39 -5.47 -19.64
N SER A 249 -2.78 -4.72 -20.55
CA SER A 249 -3.25 -4.61 -21.93
C SER A 249 -3.18 -5.98 -22.62
N PRO A 250 -4.07 -6.28 -23.58
CA PRO A 250 -4.05 -7.56 -24.28
C PRO A 250 -2.75 -7.78 -25.04
N VAL A 251 -2.15 -8.95 -24.85
CA VAL A 251 -0.93 -9.39 -25.53
C VAL A 251 -1.24 -10.68 -26.28
N PRO A 252 -1.30 -10.67 -27.62
CA PRO A 252 -1.50 -11.88 -28.40
C PRO A 252 -0.28 -12.81 -28.30
N ASP A 253 -0.52 -14.10 -28.52
CA ASP A 253 0.49 -15.15 -28.54
C ASP A 253 1.38 -15.22 -27.29
N ALA A 254 0.87 -14.73 -26.16
CA ALA A 254 1.53 -14.80 -24.87
C ALA A 254 1.57 -16.26 -24.42
N ASN A 255 2.76 -16.72 -24.05
CA ASN A 255 3.01 -18.09 -23.61
C ASN A 255 4.24 -18.12 -22.69
N LEU A 256 4.36 -19.18 -21.89
CA LEU A 256 5.59 -19.51 -21.17
C LEU A 256 6.16 -20.79 -21.78
N LEU A 257 7.22 -20.67 -22.60
CA LEU A 257 7.86 -21.82 -23.26
C LEU A 257 6.87 -22.70 -24.05
N GLY A 258 5.87 -22.08 -24.69
CA GLY A 258 4.81 -22.77 -25.43
C GLY A 258 3.60 -23.23 -24.59
N PHE A 259 3.64 -23.08 -23.27
CA PHE A 259 2.49 -23.38 -22.41
C PHE A 259 1.55 -22.18 -22.29
N ALA A 260 0.26 -22.50 -22.15
CA ALA A 260 -0.83 -21.54 -21.96
C ALA A 260 -0.92 -20.46 -23.06
N THR A 261 -0.59 -20.83 -24.31
CA THR A 261 -0.66 -19.93 -25.46
C THR A 261 -2.05 -19.32 -25.63
N GLY A 262 -2.09 -18.00 -25.71
CA GLY A 262 -3.32 -17.27 -25.96
C GLY A 262 -3.12 -15.78 -25.83
N VAL A 263 -4.24 -15.06 -25.63
CA VAL A 263 -4.21 -13.62 -25.38
C VAL A 263 -4.13 -13.37 -23.88
N ALA A 264 -2.96 -12.99 -23.37
CA ALA A 264 -2.82 -12.55 -21.99
C ALA A 264 -3.43 -11.15 -21.85
N LYS A 265 -4.39 -10.97 -20.93
CA LYS A 265 -5.01 -9.67 -20.64
C LYS A 265 -5.38 -9.58 -19.17
N GLY A 266 -5.38 -8.35 -18.66
CA GLY A 266 -5.85 -8.10 -17.30
C GLY A 266 -7.36 -8.28 -17.16
N THR A 267 -7.80 -8.30 -15.91
CA THR A 267 -9.22 -8.32 -15.54
C THR A 267 -9.93 -7.04 -16.01
N ALA A 268 -9.26 -5.89 -15.87
CA ALA A 268 -9.70 -4.60 -16.39
C ALA A 268 -8.66 -4.03 -17.37
N PRO A 269 -8.63 -4.49 -18.64
CA PRO A 269 -7.60 -4.09 -19.61
C PRO A 269 -7.58 -2.60 -19.94
N ALA A 270 -8.71 -1.89 -19.80
CA ALA A 270 -8.76 -0.45 -20.03
C ALA A 270 -8.62 0.38 -18.73
N ALA A 271 -8.41 -0.24 -17.57
CA ALA A 271 -8.00 0.50 -16.38
C ALA A 271 -6.54 0.95 -16.48
N ARG A 272 -6.22 2.08 -15.86
CA ARG A 272 -4.84 2.55 -15.71
C ARG A 272 -4.22 1.94 -14.46
N ILE A 273 -2.89 1.92 -14.39
CA ILE A 273 -2.13 1.34 -13.30
C ILE A 273 -1.36 2.43 -12.55
N ALA A 274 -1.41 2.36 -11.23
CA ALA A 274 -0.52 3.13 -10.35
C ALA A 274 0.20 2.17 -9.38
N VAL A 275 1.49 1.97 -9.56
CA VAL A 275 2.29 1.06 -8.73
C VAL A 275 2.91 1.80 -7.56
N ARG A 276 2.90 1.15 -6.40
CA ARG A 276 3.63 1.55 -5.21
C ARG A 276 4.49 0.39 -4.72
N MET A 277 5.79 0.53 -4.91
CA MET A 277 6.75 -0.46 -4.44
C MET A 277 6.95 -0.36 -2.92
N LEU A 278 6.81 -1.51 -2.26
CA LEU A 278 7.10 -1.73 -0.84
C LEU A 278 8.22 -2.78 -0.76
N HIS A 279 9.22 -2.52 0.08
CA HIS A 279 10.35 -3.45 0.29
C HIS A 279 10.01 -4.52 1.33
N ARG A 280 10.66 -5.68 1.22
CA ARG A 280 10.52 -6.84 2.12
C ARG A 280 11.46 -6.74 3.31
#